data_AF-A0A8H3FDC6-F1
#
_entry.id   AF-A0A8H3FDC6-F1
#
_cell.length_a   1.000
_cell.length_b   1.000
_cell.length_c   1.000
_cell.angle_alpha   90.00
_cell.angle_beta   90.00
_cell.angle_gamma   90.00
#
_symmetry.space_group_name_H-M   'P 1'
#
loop_
_entity.id
_entity.type
_entity.pdbx_description
1 polymer ?
#
loop_
_entity_poly.entity_id
_entity_poly.type
_entity_poly.pdbx_seq_one_letter_code
_entity_poly.pdbx_strand_id
1 'polypeptide(L)'
;MSPDRYVSYYKWIYISSPIYLLSLLGYKLSILLLYLRLFGVNTRFRYATWAVAFLVSGYVFANLWTQLFGCHPIAKFWQPKLAGHCMTWETATYAYGSLNVISDLFIFVLPLPMVWRLRLSRREKLGVTLVFFGGAM
;
A
#
# COMPACT_ATOMS: atom_id res chain seq x y z
N MET A 1 28.26 -10.94 12.67
CA MET A 1 27.30 -10.08 13.42
C MET A 1 27.27 -10.58 14.85
N SER A 2 27.47 -9.75 15.89
CA SER A 2 27.29 -10.21 17.27
C SER A 2 25.80 -10.51 17.54
N PRO A 3 25.46 -11.55 18.32
CA PRO A 3 24.08 -11.98 18.55
C PRO A 3 23.18 -10.87 19.13
N ASP A 4 23.75 -9.94 19.89
CA ASP A 4 23.01 -8.84 20.54
C ASP A 4 22.57 -7.76 19.54
N ARG A 5 23.43 -7.50 18.53
CA ARG A 5 23.12 -6.59 17.41
C ARG A 5 22.07 -7.17 16.48
N TYR A 6 22.08 -8.50 16.30
CA TYR A 6 21.06 -9.20 15.51
C TYR A 6 19.67 -9.01 16.12
N VAL A 7 19.50 -9.30 17.41
CA VAL A 7 18.21 -9.17 18.09
C VAL A 7 17.68 -7.73 18.04
N SER A 8 18.55 -6.75 18.28
CA SER A 8 18.17 -5.33 18.24
C SER A 8 17.71 -4.89 16.86
N TYR A 9 18.38 -5.36 15.80
CA TYR A 9 18.02 -5.03 14.41
C TYR A 9 16.62 -5.55 14.04
N TYR A 10 16.31 -6.82 14.33
CA TYR A 10 14.99 -7.39 14.03
C TYR A 10 13.87 -6.75 14.87
N LYS A 11 14.16 -6.33 16.11
CA LYS A 11 13.19 -5.55 16.90
C LYS A 11 12.85 -4.21 16.25
N TRP A 12 13.85 -3.49 15.74
CA TRP A 12 13.63 -2.23 15.02
C TRP A 12 12.79 -2.43 13.75
N ILE A 13 13.10 -3.47 12.96
CA ILE A 13 12.30 -3.82 11.78
C ILE A 13 10.86 -4.14 12.15
N TYR A 14 10.66 -4.92 13.21
CA TYR A 14 9.32 -5.31 13.65
C TYR A 14 8.45 -4.09 14.02
N ILE A 15 9.05 -3.05 14.58
CA ILE A 15 8.37 -1.79 14.93
C ILE A 15 8.17 -0.89 13.71
N SER A 16 9.18 -0.76 12.84
CA SER A 16 9.12 0.17 11.70
C SER A 16 8.26 -0.34 10.55
N SER A 17 8.18 -1.65 10.34
CA SER A 17 7.40 -2.26 9.25
C SER A 17 5.91 -1.89 9.26
N PRO A 18 5.16 -2.02 10.37
CA PRO A 18 3.74 -1.64 10.39
C PRO A 18 3.54 -0.13 10.17
N ILE A 19 4.45 0.71 10.67
CA ILE A 19 4.40 2.17 10.44
C ILE A 19 4.52 2.47 8.95
N TYR A 20 5.49 1.83 8.28
CA TYR A 20 5.67 1.96 6.84
C TYR A 20 4.42 1.52 6.06
N LEU A 21 3.83 0.37 6.41
CA LEU A 21 2.59 -0.12 5.78
C LEU A 21 1.42 0.86 5.93
N LEU A 22 1.26 1.45 7.12
CA LEU A 22 0.21 2.44 7.38
C LEU A 22 0.46 3.75 6.61
N SER A 23 1.70 4.19 6.49
CA SER A 23 2.06 5.32 5.63
C SER A 23 1.73 5.03 4.17
N LEU A 24 2.00 3.80 3.70
CA LEU A 24 1.65 3.37 2.35
C LEU A 24 0.14 3.39 2.11
N LEU A 25 -0.65 2.91 3.07
CA LEU A 25 -2.11 2.98 2.98
C LEU A 25 -2.59 4.43 2.96
N GLY A 26 -2.03 5.28 3.82
CA GLY A 26 -2.40 6.68 3.95
C GLY A 26 -2.25 7.48 2.65
N TYR A 27 -1.11 7.34 1.94
CA TYR A 27 -0.95 8.06 0.67
C TYR A 27 -1.92 7.56 -0.40
N LYS A 28 -2.16 6.25 -0.49
CA LYS A 28 -3.11 5.66 -1.47
C LYS A 28 -4.52 6.17 -1.24
N LEU A 29 -4.97 6.18 0.02
CA LEU A 29 -6.27 6.71 0.40
C LEU A 29 -6.37 8.22 0.11
N SER A 30 -5.31 8.99 0.37
CA SER A 30 -5.27 10.42 0.05
C SER A 30 -5.50 10.68 -1.44
N ILE A 31 -4.84 9.93 -2.33
CA ILE A 31 -5.03 10.03 -3.79
C ILE A 31 -6.45 9.63 -4.19
N LEU A 32 -6.97 8.52 -3.65
CA LEU A 32 -8.33 8.06 -3.95
C LEU A 32 -9.40 9.06 -3.49
N LEU A 33 -9.21 9.68 -2.32
CA LEU A 33 -10.08 10.75 -1.82
C LEU A 33 -10.01 11.99 -2.71
N LEU A 34 -8.83 12.36 -3.21
CA LEU A 34 -8.68 13.43 -4.19
C LEU A 34 -9.45 13.12 -5.48
N TYR A 35 -9.40 11.89 -5.97
CA TYR A 35 -10.19 11.48 -7.15
C TYR A 35 -11.69 11.53 -6.91
N LEU A 36 -12.15 11.09 -5.73
CA LEU A 36 -13.55 11.24 -5.34
C LEU A 36 -13.98 12.71 -5.28
N ARG A 37 -13.11 13.60 -4.80
CA ARG A 37 -13.40 15.05 -4.76
C ARG A 37 -13.47 15.67 -6.16
N LEU A 38 -12.62 15.24 -7.10
CA LEU A 38 -12.55 15.79 -8.46
C LEU A 38 -13.61 15.21 -9.40
N PHE A 39 -13.81 13.89 -9.38
CA PHE A 39 -14.62 13.17 -10.37
C PHE A 39 -15.81 12.41 -9.76
N GLY A 40 -16.07 12.57 -8.46
CA GLY A 40 -17.15 11.89 -7.73
C GLY A 40 -18.57 12.28 -8.15
N VAL A 41 -18.73 13.24 -9.06
CA VAL A 41 -20.01 13.57 -9.72
C VAL A 41 -20.55 12.35 -10.49
N ASN A 42 -19.67 11.54 -11.07
CA ASN A 42 -20.07 10.31 -11.75
C ASN A 42 -20.20 9.15 -10.75
N THR A 43 -21.43 8.69 -10.51
CA THR A 43 -21.72 7.64 -9.51
C THR A 43 -20.97 6.34 -9.79
N ARG A 44 -20.78 5.96 -11.06
CA ARG A 44 -20.03 4.75 -11.44
C ARG A 44 -18.56 4.85 -11.05
N PHE A 45 -17.96 6.03 -11.28
CA PHE A 45 -16.58 6.31 -10.89
C PHE A 45 -16.43 6.28 -9.38
N ARG A 46 -17.37 6.90 -8.65
CA ARG A 46 -17.38 6.89 -7.18
C ARG A 46 -17.38 5.46 -6.61
N TYR A 47 -18.24 4.57 -7.12
CA TYR A 47 -18.26 3.17 -6.66
C TYR A 47 -16.96 2.43 -7.01
N ALA A 48 -16.40 2.64 -8.21
CA ALA A 48 -15.12 2.04 -8.59
C ALA A 48 -13.97 2.50 -7.67
N THR A 49 -13.90 3.80 -7.35
CA THR A 49 -12.87 4.34 -6.46
C THR A 49 -13.00 3.80 -5.03
N TRP A 50 -14.23 3.68 -4.51
CA TRP A 50 -14.47 3.05 -3.20
C TRP A 50 -14.12 1.56 -3.20
N ALA A 51 -14.40 0.83 -4.28
CA ALA A 51 -14.01 -0.56 -4.42
C ALA A 51 -12.48 -0.73 -4.38
N VAL A 52 -11.73 0.13 -5.09
CA VAL A 52 -10.26 0.13 -5.04
C VAL A 52 -9.76 0.50 -3.64
N ALA A 53 -10.35 1.51 -2.98
CA ALA A 53 -9.98 1.88 -1.61
C ALA A 53 -10.17 0.73 -0.62
N PHE A 54 -11.28 -0.01 -0.76
CA PHE A 54 -11.57 -1.18 0.07
C PHE A 54 -10.57 -2.31 -0.18
N LEU A 55 -10.29 -2.62 -1.45
CA LEU A 55 -9.30 -3.64 -1.82
C LEU A 55 -7.91 -3.31 -1.28
N VAL A 56 -7.49 -2.04 -1.42
CA VAL A 56 -6.18 -1.57 -0.93
C VAL A 56 -6.09 -1.68 0.58
N SER A 57 -7.12 -1.21 1.27
CA SER A 57 -7.18 -1.31 2.74
C SER A 57 -7.14 -2.77 3.18
N GLY A 58 -7.94 -3.63 2.56
CA GLY A 58 -8.05 -5.05 2.91
C GLY A 58 -6.72 -5.79 2.85
N TYR A 59 -5.96 -5.67 1.76
CA TYR A 59 -4.68 -6.38 1.66
C TYR A 59 -3.62 -5.82 2.61
N VAL A 60 -3.60 -4.50 2.85
CA VAL A 60 -2.65 -3.88 3.79
C VAL A 60 -2.96 -4.33 5.22
N PHE A 61 -4.23 -4.34 5.62
CA PHE A 61 -4.64 -4.83 6.95
C PHE A 61 -4.32 -6.31 7.13
N ALA A 62 -4.55 -7.14 6.11
CA ALA A 62 -4.18 -8.56 6.16
C ALA A 62 -2.66 -8.74 6.34
N ASN A 63 -1.85 -7.95 5.64
CA ASN A 63 -0.40 -7.99 5.78
C ASN A 63 0.06 -7.50 7.16
N LEU A 64 -0.55 -6.44 7.68
CA LEU A 64 -0.26 -5.91 9.02
C LEU A 64 -0.57 -6.95 10.10
N TRP A 65 -1.69 -7.66 9.97
CA TRP A 65 -2.03 -8.76 10.88
C TRP A 65 -1.03 -9.91 10.79
N THR A 66 -0.61 -10.26 9.58
CA THR A 66 0.39 -11.31 9.34
C THR A 66 1.76 -10.93 9.91
N GLN A 67 2.15 -9.66 9.86
CA GLN A 67 3.41 -9.21 10.46
C GLN A 67 3.38 -9.23 11.99
N LEU A 68 2.25 -8.84 12.60
CA LEU A 68 2.12 -8.80 14.06
C LEU A 68 1.91 -10.19 14.69
N PHE A 69 1.20 -11.09 14.00
CA PHE A 69 0.78 -12.39 14.53
C PHE A 69 1.31 -13.60 13.75
N GLY A 70 2.14 -13.40 12.72
CA GLY A 70 2.61 -14.48 11.84
C GLY A 70 3.65 -15.42 12.43
N CYS A 71 4.20 -15.11 13.61
CA CYS A 71 5.10 -15.99 14.35
C CYS A 71 4.47 -16.39 15.68
N HIS A 72 4.47 -17.69 15.97
CA HIS A 72 4.07 -18.22 17.27
C HIS A 72 5.22 -19.03 17.89
N PRO A 73 5.84 -18.56 18.99
CA PRO A 73 5.66 -17.27 19.66
C PRO A 73 6.30 -16.10 18.89
N ILE A 74 5.80 -14.87 19.08
CA ILE A 74 6.29 -13.64 18.41
C ILE A 74 7.80 -13.45 18.62
N ALA A 75 8.31 -13.86 19.80
CA ALA A 75 9.73 -13.77 20.14
C ALA A 75 10.66 -14.59 19.23
N LYS A 76 10.11 -15.57 18.49
CA LYS A 76 10.85 -16.35 17.50
C LYS A 76 11.36 -15.49 16.34
N PHE A 77 10.72 -14.35 16.06
CA PHE A 77 11.14 -13.42 15.00
C PHE A 77 12.56 -12.89 15.22
N TRP A 78 12.91 -12.54 16.47
CA TRP A 78 14.27 -12.06 16.82
C TRP A 78 15.14 -13.14 17.50
N GLN A 79 14.57 -14.27 17.94
CA GLN A 79 15.29 -15.41 18.50
C GLN A 79 15.08 -16.68 17.64
N PRO A 80 15.91 -16.93 16.61
CA PRO A 80 15.72 -18.06 15.70
C PRO A 80 15.85 -19.43 16.37
N LYS A 81 16.55 -19.51 17.52
CA LYS A 81 16.73 -20.75 18.30
C LYS A 81 15.51 -21.14 19.14
N LEU A 82 14.50 -20.27 19.25
CA LEU A 82 13.30 -20.53 20.05
C LEU A 82 12.39 -21.56 19.34
N ALA A 83 11.83 -22.50 20.10
CA ALA A 83 10.85 -23.44 19.58
C ALA A 83 9.57 -22.71 19.12
N GLY A 84 8.98 -23.12 18.00
CA GLY A 84 7.80 -22.50 17.42
C GLY A 84 7.77 -22.56 15.90
N HIS A 85 6.78 -21.92 15.28
CA HIS A 85 6.67 -21.81 13.83
C HIS A 85 6.38 -20.36 13.43
N CYS A 86 6.95 -19.94 12.31
CA CYS A 86 6.68 -18.68 11.66
C CYS A 86 6.15 -18.96 10.26
N MET A 87 5.24 -18.12 9.79
CA MET A 87 4.77 -18.14 8.42
C MET A 87 5.94 -17.82 7.47
N THR A 88 5.93 -18.41 6.27
CA THR A 88 7.00 -18.26 5.27
C THR A 88 7.06 -16.81 4.79
N TRP A 89 8.05 -16.07 5.32
CA TRP A 89 8.24 -14.63 5.09
C TRP A 89 8.41 -14.28 3.61
N GLU A 90 9.12 -15.12 2.85
CA GLU A 90 9.42 -14.86 1.44
C GLU A 90 8.15 -14.81 0.60
N THR A 91 7.30 -15.84 0.70
CA THR A 91 6.01 -15.89 -0.01
C THR A 91 5.08 -14.74 0.38
N ALA A 92 5.03 -14.37 1.66
CA ALA A 92 4.22 -13.25 2.11
C ALA A 92 4.74 -11.92 1.53
N THR A 93 6.06 -11.74 1.49
CA THR A 93 6.72 -10.55 0.95
C THR A 93 6.50 -10.41 -0.55
N TYR A 94 6.66 -11.50 -1.31
CA TYR A 94 6.38 -11.50 -2.75
C TYR A 94 4.91 -11.19 -3.04
N ALA A 95 3.98 -11.85 -2.34
CA ALA A 95 2.55 -11.60 -2.50
C ALA A 95 2.18 -10.14 -2.20
N TYR A 96 2.65 -9.62 -1.06
CA TYR A 96 2.43 -8.22 -0.69
C TYR A 96 3.05 -7.25 -1.70
N GLY A 97 4.29 -7.49 -2.12
CA GLY A 97 4.99 -6.66 -3.10
C GLY A 97 4.24 -6.59 -4.43
N SER A 98 3.77 -7.72 -4.95
CA SER A 98 2.97 -7.78 -6.16
C SER A 98 1.65 -7.01 -6.02
N LEU A 99 0.90 -7.21 -4.92
CA LEU A 99 -0.36 -6.50 -4.66
C LEU A 99 -0.14 -5.00 -4.53
N ASN A 100 0.97 -4.58 -3.90
CA ASN A 100 1.31 -3.18 -3.76
C ASN A 100 1.48 -2.52 -5.13
N VAL A 101 2.34 -3.08 -6.00
CA VAL A 101 2.55 -2.58 -7.36
C VAL A 101 1.27 -2.59 -8.20
N ILE A 102 0.50 -3.69 -8.13
CA ILE A 102 -0.78 -3.81 -8.86
C ILE A 102 -1.75 -2.69 -8.45
N SER A 103 -1.86 -2.42 -7.15
CA SER A 103 -2.74 -1.35 -6.67
C SER A 103 -2.28 0.05 -7.08
N ASP A 104 -0.97 0.32 -7.14
CA ASP A 104 -0.44 1.58 -7.66
C ASP A 104 -0.78 1.76 -9.15
N LEU A 105 -0.68 0.69 -9.95
CA LEU A 105 -1.12 0.70 -11.35
C LEU A 105 -2.62 0.94 -11.49
N PHE A 106 -3.44 0.32 -10.64
CA PHE A 106 -4.89 0.56 -10.65
C PHE A 106 -5.21 2.02 -10.33
N ILE A 107 -4.60 2.59 -9.28
CA ILE A 107 -4.78 3.99 -8.92
C ILE A 107 -4.35 4.91 -10.08
N PHE A 108 -3.22 4.62 -10.72
CA PHE A 108 -2.73 5.37 -11.87
C PHE A 108 -3.67 5.32 -13.08
N VAL A 109 -4.20 4.13 -13.39
CA VAL A 109 -5.08 3.93 -14.57
C VAL A 109 -6.49 4.45 -14.33
N LEU A 110 -6.99 4.43 -13.10
CA LEU A 110 -8.36 4.81 -12.75
C LEU A 110 -8.82 6.19 -13.30
N PRO A 111 -8.03 7.29 -13.23
CA PRO A 111 -8.42 8.58 -13.80
C PRO A 111 -8.27 8.66 -15.34
N LEU A 112 -7.46 7.80 -15.98
CA LEU A 112 -7.16 7.91 -17.41
C LEU A 112 -8.43 7.77 -18.29
N PRO A 113 -9.29 6.74 -18.14
CA PRO A 113 -10.53 6.65 -18.91
C PRO A 113 -11.46 7.85 -18.70
N MET A 114 -11.49 8.41 -17.48
CA MET A 114 -12.33 9.56 -17.17
C MET A 114 -11.80 10.83 -17.84
N VAL A 115 -10.48 11.06 -17.78
CA VAL A 115 -9.80 12.20 -18.44
C VAL A 115 -9.92 12.15 -19.96
N TRP A 116 -9.97 10.95 -20.55
CA TRP A 116 -10.13 10.79 -22.00
C TRP A 116 -11.58 11.00 -22.46
N ARG A 117 -12.56 10.72 -21.59
CA ARG A 117 -13.99 10.85 -21.91
C ARG A 117 -14.55 12.24 -21.60
N LEU A 118 -13.97 12.94 -20.64
CA LEU A 118 -14.36 14.31 -20.29
C LEU A 118 -13.64 15.29 -21.23
N ARG A 119 -14.40 16.16 -21.93
CA ARG A 119 -13.86 17.29 -22.72
C ARG A 119 -13.25 18.36 -21.80
N LEU A 120 -12.26 17.98 -21.00
CA LEU A 120 -11.51 18.90 -20.15
C LEU A 120 -10.67 19.82 -21.02
N SER A 121 -10.63 21.09 -20.64
CA SER A 121 -9.82 22.10 -21.31
C SER A 121 -8.33 21.72 -21.21
N ARG A 122 -7.51 22.05 -22.21
CA ARG A 122 -6.09 21.61 -22.29
C ARG A 122 -5.29 21.90 -21.01
N ARG A 123 -5.68 22.91 -20.23
CA ARG A 123 -5.07 23.31 -18.95
C ARG A 123 -5.29 22.30 -17.82
N GLU A 124 -6.46 21.66 -17.77
CA GLU A 124 -6.76 20.64 -16.74
C GLU A 124 -6.04 19.32 -17.06
N LYS A 125 -5.94 18.95 -18.34
CA LYS A 125 -5.06 17.85 -18.78
C LYS A 125 -3.61 18.11 -18.40
N LEU A 126 -3.13 19.34 -18.57
CA LEU A 126 -1.76 19.72 -18.21
C LEU A 126 -1.53 19.67 -16.70
N GLY A 127 -2.49 20.09 -15.87
CA GLY A 127 -2.40 20.00 -14.41
C GLY A 127 -2.33 18.56 -13.91
N VAL A 128 -3.13 17.65 -14.48
CA VAL A 128 -3.05 16.22 -14.16
C VAL A 128 -1.70 15.66 -14.60
N THR A 129 -1.26 15.90 -15.83
CA THR A 129 0.05 15.45 -16.32
C THR A 129 1.20 16.02 -15.47
N LEU A 130 1.16 17.29 -15.08
CA LEU A 130 2.20 17.92 -14.25
C LEU A 130 2.23 17.39 -12.82
N VAL A 131 1.09 17.06 -12.20
CA VAL A 131 1.09 16.40 -10.88
C VAL A 131 1.62 14.96 -11.00
N PHE A 132 1.29 14.25 -12.08
CA PHE A 132 1.79 12.89 -12.32
C PHE A 132 3.28 12.84 -12.69
N PHE A 133 3.82 13.83 -13.40
CA PHE A 133 5.25 13.91 -13.74
C PHE A 133 6.09 14.64 -12.69
N GLY A 134 5.51 15.63 -12.01
CA GLY A 134 6.18 16.42 -10.96
C GLY A 134 6.22 15.75 -9.59
N GLY A 135 5.29 14.82 -9.31
CA GLY A 135 5.35 13.97 -8.10
C GLY A 135 6.36 12.82 -8.18
N ALA A 136 7.05 12.67 -9.32
CA ALA A 136 8.06 11.64 -9.56
C ALA A 136 9.51 12.18 -9.48
N MET A 137 9.69 13.44 -9.08
CA MET A 137 11.00 14.06 -8.82
C MET A 137 11.22 14.29 -7.34
#